data_AF-A0A8J3VB32-F1
#
_entry.id   AF-A0A8J3VB32-F1
#
_cell.length_a   1.000
_cell.length_b   1.000
_cell.length_c   1.000
_cell.angle_alpha   90.00
_cell.angle_beta   90.00
_cell.angle_gamma   90.00
#
_symmetry.space_group_name_H-M   'P 1'
#
loop_
_entity.id
_entity.type
_entity.pdbx_description
1 polymer ?
#
loop_
_entity_poly.entity_id
_entity_poly.type
_entity_poly.pdbx_seq_one_letter_code
_entity_poly.pdbx_strand_id
1 'polypeptide(L)' 'MGEPMRTDKMSITVPADVAAELRARAGQGNVSAYVTHALVRQLEHDRLGDLVADLRELHGPVTEEELAAARAEWPSV' A
#
# COMPACT_ATOMS: atom_id res chain seq x y z
N MET A 1 -21.43 13.13 -15.44
CA MET A 1 -20.77 14.22 -14.69
C MET A 1 -20.30 13.62 -13.38
N GLY A 2 -19.05 13.14 -13.31
CA GLY A 2 -18.51 12.58 -12.07
C GLY A 2 -18.39 13.69 -11.04
N GLU A 3 -18.83 13.46 -9.80
CA GLU A 3 -18.64 14.43 -8.72
C GLU A 3 -17.15 14.81 -8.64
N PRO A 4 -16.84 16.11 -8.43
CA PRO A 4 -15.45 16.49 -8.19
C PRO A 4 -14.94 15.69 -7.00
N MET A 5 -13.76 15.06 -7.14
CA MET A 5 -13.09 14.34 -6.06
C MET A 5 -13.05 15.24 -4.83
N ARG A 6 -13.89 14.94 -3.83
CA ARG A 6 -13.95 15.72 -2.60
C ARG A 6 -12.70 15.37 -1.79
N THR A 7 -11.86 16.37 -1.54
CA THR A 7 -10.68 16.21 -0.70
C THR A 7 -10.98 16.70 0.70
N ASP A 8 -10.78 15.84 1.69
CA ASP A 8 -10.85 16.22 3.10
C ASP A 8 -9.47 16.61 3.62
N LYS A 9 -9.37 17.79 4.26
CA LYS A 9 -8.12 18.25 4.85
C LYS A 9 -7.90 17.55 6.19
N MET A 10 -6.79 16.84 6.30
CA MET A 10 -6.34 16.21 7.53
C MET A 10 -5.07 16.88 8.06
N SER A 11 -5.04 17.18 9.36
CA SER A 11 -3.84 17.69 10.04
C SER A 11 -3.27 16.58 10.91
N ILE A 12 -2.02 16.20 10.65
CA ILE A 12 -1.32 15.11 11.34
C ILE A 12 0.01 15.63 11.92
N THR A 13 0.32 15.17 13.12
CA THR A 13 1.61 15.45 13.76
C THR A 13 2.57 14.34 13.38
N VAL A 14 3.74 14.71 12.90
CA VAL A 14 4.82 13.78 12.54
C VAL A 14 6.13 14.24 13.19
N PRO A 15 7.05 13.30 13.48
CA PRO A 15 8.41 13.64 13.91
C PRO A 15 9.10 14.61 12.95
N ALA A 16 9.91 15.53 13.50
CA ALA A 16 10.52 16.62 12.73
C ALA A 16 11.53 16.12 11.68
N ASP A 17 12.27 15.06 12.02
CA ASP A 17 13.20 14.34 11.14
C ASP A 17 12.46 13.69 9.96
N VAL A 18 11.35 13.00 10.22
CA VAL A 18 10.48 12.42 9.18
C VAL A 18 9.92 13.51 8.27
N ALA A 19 9.47 14.62 8.84
CA ALA A 19 8.96 15.75 8.06
C ALA A 19 10.05 16.39 7.18
N ALA A 20 11.30 16.39 7.64
CA ALA A 20 12.44 16.89 6.87
C ALA A 20 12.77 15.94 5.70
N GLU A 21 12.84 14.63 5.96
CA GLU A 21 13.07 13.62 4.93
C GLU A 21 11.97 13.65 3.87
N LEU A 22 10.70 13.72 4.29
CA LEU A 22 9.56 13.82 3.40
C LEU A 22 9.65 15.04 2.46
N ARG A 23 10.01 16.21 3.00
CA ARG A 23 10.19 17.42 2.18
C ARG A 23 11.36 17.28 1.21
N ALA A 24 12.46 16.67 1.64
CA ALA A 24 13.62 16.42 0.78
C ALA A 24 13.28 15.46 -0.37
N ARG A 25 12.48 14.42 -0.09
CA ARG A 25 12.09 13.40 -1.07
C ARG A 25 10.98 13.86 -2.02
N ALA A 26 9.95 14.54 -1.50
CA ALA A 26 8.82 15.00 -2.30
C ALA A 26 9.16 16.24 -3.14
N GLY A 27 10.05 17.10 -2.63
CA GLY A 27 10.29 18.44 -3.20
C GLY A 27 9.25 19.46 -2.73
N GLN A 28 9.55 20.75 -2.97
CA GLN A 28 8.67 21.84 -2.54
C GLN A 28 7.30 21.77 -3.23
N GLY A 29 6.22 21.95 -2.47
CA GLY A 29 4.84 21.92 -2.96
C GLY A 29 4.25 20.52 -3.20
N ASN A 30 5.08 19.48 -3.25
CA ASN A 30 4.64 18.13 -3.62
C ASN A 30 4.38 17.21 -2.42
N VAL A 31 4.56 17.70 -1.19
CA VAL A 31 4.40 16.90 0.03
C VAL A 31 3.01 16.28 0.12
N SER A 32 1.95 17.03 -0.21
CA SER A 32 0.58 16.52 -0.17
C SER A 32 0.38 15.38 -1.17
N ALA A 33 0.80 15.55 -2.42
CA ALA A 33 0.71 14.50 -3.44
C ALA A 33 1.51 13.26 -3.04
N TYR A 34 2.72 13.45 -2.54
CA TYR A 34 3.57 12.35 -2.06
C TYR A 34 2.88 11.55 -0.95
N VAL A 35 2.36 12.23 0.07
CA VAL A 35 1.67 11.58 1.19
C VAL A 35 0.40 10.88 0.73
N THR A 36 -0.39 11.50 -0.15
CA THR A 36 -1.60 10.86 -0.71
C THR A 36 -1.26 9.58 -1.45
N HIS A 37 -0.25 9.58 -2.32
CA HIS A 37 0.18 8.36 -3.02
C HIS A 37 0.69 7.29 -2.06
N ALA A 38 1.49 7.68 -1.06
CA ALA A 38 1.97 6.75 -0.04
C ALA A 38 0.82 6.14 0.77
N LEU A 39 -0.17 6.95 1.16
CA LEU A 39 -1.33 6.51 1.93
C LEU A 39 -2.21 5.56 1.13
N VAL A 40 -2.49 5.88 -0.14
CA VAL A 40 -3.26 4.99 -1.02
C VAL A 40 -2.57 3.64 -1.16
N ARG A 41 -1.26 3.65 -1.46
CA ARG A 41 -0.47 2.42 -1.55
C ARG A 41 -0.47 1.62 -0.24
N GLN A 42 -0.37 2.30 0.89
CA GLN A 42 -0.38 1.62 2.19
C GLN A 42 -1.73 0.96 2.45
N LEU A 43 -2.84 1.68 2.22
CA LEU A 43 -4.19 1.12 2.41
C LEU A 43 -4.48 -0.04 1.47
N GLU A 44 -3.99 0.01 0.23
CA GLU A 44 -4.07 -1.12 -0.70
C GLU A 44 -3.28 -2.33 -0.18
N HIS A 45 -2.07 -2.11 0.33
CA HIS A 45 -1.24 -3.17 0.89
C HIS A 45 -1.84 -3.77 2.17
N ASP A 46 -2.42 -2.94 3.04
CA ASP A 46 -3.10 -3.38 4.26
C ASP A 46 -4.29 -4.29 3.90
N ARG A 47 -5.14 -3.88 2.93
CA ARG A 47 -6.25 -4.71 2.43
C ARG A 47 -5.80 -6.04 1.81
N LEU A 48 -4.69 -6.04 1.09
CA LEU A 48 -4.09 -7.28 0.57
C LEU A 48 -3.59 -8.16 1.71
N GLY A 49 -3.01 -7.57 2.76
CA GLY A 49 -2.60 -8.27 3.96
C GLY A 49 -3.78 -8.94 4.67
N ASP A 50 -4.88 -8.20 4.85
CA ASP A 50 -6.12 -8.71 5.45
C ASP A 50 -6.68 -9.88 4.64
N LEU A 51 -6.78 -9.74 3.32
CA LEU A 51 -7.24 -10.82 2.43
C LEU A 51 -6.35 -12.07 2.54
N VAL A 52 -5.03 -11.89 2.57
CA VAL A 52 -4.09 -13.02 2.73
C VAL A 52 -4.26 -13.68 4.10
N ALA A 53 -4.53 -12.92 5.15
CA ALA A 53 -4.78 -13.46 6.49
C ALA A 53 -6.08 -14.29 6.50
N ASP A 54 -7.17 -13.77 5.95
CA ASP A 54 -8.46 -14.47 5.84
C ASP A 54 -8.33 -15.79 5.06
N LEU A 55 -7.61 -15.77 3.93
CA LEU A 55 -7.38 -16.96 3.12
C LEU A 55 -6.54 -18.01 3.86
N ARG A 56 -5.55 -17.58 4.64
CA ARG A 56 -4.72 -18.49 5.47
C ARG A 56 -5.52 -19.09 6.62
N GLU A 57 -6.43 -18.34 7.22
CA GLU A 57 -7.33 -18.89 8.25
C GLU A 57 -8.26 -19.95 7.65
N LEU A 58 -8.80 -19.69 6.46
CA LEU A 58 -9.73 -20.60 5.79
C LEU A 58 -9.07 -21.87 5.25
N HIS A 59 -7.87 -21.75 4.66
CA HIS A 59 -7.22 -22.84 3.91
C HIS A 59 -5.99 -23.42 4.61
N GLY A 60 -5.47 -22.76 5.63
CA GLY A 60 -4.18 -23.09 6.23
C GLY A 60 -2.99 -22.43 5.51
N PRO A 61 -1.75 -22.69 5.98
CA PRO A 61 -0.55 -22.15 5.36
C PRO A 61 -0.30 -22.77 3.98
N VAL A 62 0.20 -21.96 3.05
CA VAL A 62 0.66 -22.45 1.73
C VAL A 62 1.90 -23.30 1.91
N THR A 63 1.87 -24.54 1.43
CA THR A 63 3.01 -25.45 1.45
C THR A 63 4.01 -25.14 0.35
N GLU A 64 5.27 -25.55 0.54
CA GLU A 64 6.31 -25.40 -0.49
C GLU A 64 5.98 -26.14 -1.78
N GLU A 65 5.27 -27.28 -1.67
CA GLU A 65 4.84 -28.11 -2.79
C GLU A 65 3.78 -27.40 -3.64
N GLU A 66 2.76 -26.82 -3.00
CA GLU A 66 1.73 -26.00 -3.66
C GLU A 66 2.36 -24.77 -4.33
N LEU A 67 3.30 -24.11 -3.65
CA LEU A 67 3.99 -22.93 -4.17
C LEU A 67 4.89 -23.28 -5.36
N ALA A 68 5.55 -24.45 -5.33
CA ALA A 68 6.35 -24.95 -6.45
C ALA A 68 5.48 -25.28 -7.67
N ALA A 69 4.33 -25.95 -7.46
CA ALA A 69 3.36 -26.24 -8.51
C ALA A 69 2.84 -24.94 -9.16
N ALA A 70 2.41 -23.96 -8.35
CA ALA A 70 1.93 -22.68 -8.85
C ALA A 70 3.00 -21.92 -9.66
N ARG A 71 4.27 -21.92 -9.22
CA ARG A 71 5.38 -21.30 -9.97
C ARG A 71 5.67 -22.00 -11.29
N ALA A 72 5.49 -23.32 -11.38
CA ALA A 72 5.68 -24.06 -12.62
C ALA A 72 4.59 -23.75 -13.66
N GLU A 73 3.38 -23.45 -13.20
CA GLU A 73 2.25 -23.04 -14.06
C GLU A 73 2.27 -21.54 -14.41
N TRP A 74 2.99 -20.72 -13.64
CA TRP A 74 3.03 -19.29 -13.85
C TRP A 74 3.74 -18.96 -15.17
N PRO A 75 3.12 -18.19 -16.09
CA PRO A 75 3.77 -17.81 -17.33
C PRO A 75 5.03 -17.00 -17.02
N SER A 76 6.19 -17.48 -17.47
CA SER A 76 7.39 -16.65 -17.50
C SER A 76 7.17 -15.53 -18.51
N VAL A 77 6.96 -14.31 -18.01
CA VAL A 77 6.95 -13.09 -18.82
C VAL A 77 8.34 -12.75 -19.33
#